data_AF-J7TKY7-F1
#
_entry.id   AF-J7TKY7-F1
#
_cell.length_a   1.000
_cell.length_b   1.000
_cell.length_c   1.000
_cell.angle_alpha   90.00
_cell.angle_beta   90.00
_cell.angle_gamma   90.00
#
_symmetry.space_group_name_H-M   'P 1'
#
loop_
_entity.id
_entity.type
_entity.pdbx_description
1 polymer ?
#
loop_
_entity_poly.entity_id
_entity_poly.type
_entity_poly.pdbx_seq_one_letter_code
_entity_poly.pdbx_strand_id
1 'polypeptide(L)'
;MSANTQIAELLRLIRNIIRTGVVTAVKVGRGCRVQTGDLETDWLPVVTLRAGTARSSWMPSVGEQVVILSVGGELTTAVVLAGLFSDEYDEPTASLTANHITYPDGAVIEYEPATGALIATGIKTALIEAGKSITATSPVVIVNASENIRFITPTVICSDNLTCATLNVMQGGEMSGSFKHTGGTFSSNGVVIDGHNHGGVERGGSRTDGPQ
;
A
#
# COMPACT_ATOMS: atom_id res chain seq x y z
N MET A 1 -6.44 31.19 -52.67
CA MET A 1 -6.65 29.77 -52.32
C MET A 1 -8.00 29.36 -52.89
N SER A 2 -8.11 28.25 -53.63
CA SER A 2 -9.41 27.84 -54.22
C SER A 2 -10.35 27.34 -53.11
N ALA A 3 -11.68 27.42 -53.33
CA ALA A 3 -12.67 26.90 -52.39
C ALA A 3 -12.40 25.42 -52.01
N ASN A 4 -11.97 24.62 -52.97
CA ASN A 4 -11.60 23.21 -52.75
C ASN A 4 -10.38 23.07 -51.82
N THR A 5 -9.41 23.98 -51.90
CA THR A 5 -8.22 23.97 -51.01
C THR A 5 -8.61 24.34 -49.58
N GLN A 6 -9.51 25.32 -49.40
CA GLN A 6 -10.02 25.71 -48.09
C GLN A 6 -10.84 24.60 -47.42
N ILE A 7 -11.66 23.89 -48.20
CA ILE A 7 -12.41 22.72 -47.71
C ILE A 7 -11.46 21.59 -47.30
N ALA A 8 -10.43 21.31 -48.10
CA ALA A 8 -9.46 20.26 -47.80
C ALA A 8 -8.68 20.57 -46.51
N GLU A 9 -8.20 21.80 -46.31
CA GLU A 9 -7.54 22.20 -45.07
C GLU A 9 -8.48 22.17 -43.86
N LEU A 10 -9.72 22.63 -44.01
CA LEU A 10 -10.71 22.55 -42.94
C LEU A 10 -10.98 21.09 -42.54
N LEU A 11 -11.11 20.18 -43.50
CA LEU A 11 -11.28 18.75 -43.23
C LEU A 11 -10.04 18.16 -42.55
N ARG A 12 -8.82 18.58 -42.93
CA ARG A 12 -7.58 18.16 -42.27
C ARG A 12 -7.55 18.60 -40.80
N LEU A 13 -7.87 19.87 -40.54
CA LEU A 13 -7.93 20.41 -39.18
C LEU A 13 -8.99 19.69 -38.34
N ILE A 14 -10.22 19.54 -38.86
CA ILE A 14 -11.32 18.84 -38.18
C ILE A 14 -10.92 17.41 -37.81
N ARG A 15 -10.30 16.66 -38.73
CA ARG A 15 -9.83 15.29 -38.49
C ARG A 15 -8.70 15.21 -37.46
N ASN A 16 -7.95 16.29 -37.27
CA ASN A 16 -6.87 16.34 -36.30
C ASN A 16 -7.32 16.80 -34.91
N ILE A 17 -8.55 17.30 -34.73
CA ILE A 17 -9.04 17.77 -33.42
C ILE A 17 -9.00 16.63 -32.39
N ILE A 18 -9.46 15.43 -32.78
CA ILE A 18 -9.43 14.24 -31.93
C ILE A 18 -8.84 13.09 -32.74
N ARG A 19 -7.77 12.49 -32.24
CA ARG A 19 -7.15 11.30 -32.84
C ARG A 19 -6.87 10.27 -31.77
N THR A 20 -6.75 9.01 -32.15
CA THR A 20 -6.17 7.95 -31.31
C THR A 20 -4.74 7.66 -31.75
N GLY A 21 -3.96 7.08 -30.86
CA GLY A 21 -2.61 6.63 -31.17
C GLY A 21 -2.02 5.77 -30.06
N VAL A 22 -0.77 5.36 -30.26
CA VAL A 22 -0.02 4.52 -29.32
C VAL A 22 1.22 5.27 -28.86
N VAL A 23 1.49 5.27 -27.55
CA VAL A 23 2.66 5.96 -26.97
C VAL A 23 3.95 5.28 -27.43
N THR A 24 4.87 6.06 -28.00
CA THR A 24 6.18 5.58 -28.49
C THR A 24 7.33 5.96 -27.57
N ALA A 25 7.20 7.03 -26.80
CA ALA A 25 8.23 7.49 -25.87
C ALA A 25 7.63 8.33 -24.74
N VAL A 26 8.26 8.24 -23.56
CA VAL A 26 7.85 8.97 -22.35
C VAL A 26 9.08 9.64 -21.76
N LYS A 27 8.96 10.91 -21.37
CA LYS A 27 10.07 11.65 -20.75
C LYS A 27 9.56 12.60 -19.67
N VAL A 28 10.16 12.47 -18.48
CA VAL A 28 9.90 13.34 -17.32
C VAL A 28 10.05 14.81 -17.72
N GLY A 29 9.06 15.62 -17.36
CA GLY A 29 9.02 17.06 -17.65
C GLY A 29 8.70 17.43 -19.10
N ARG A 30 8.59 16.46 -20.02
CA ARG A 30 8.23 16.71 -21.44
C ARG A 30 6.91 16.08 -21.86
N GLY A 31 6.48 15.02 -21.18
CA GLY A 31 5.26 14.29 -21.50
C GLY A 31 5.54 13.03 -22.31
N CYS A 32 4.78 12.80 -23.37
CA CYS A 32 4.93 11.61 -24.23
C CYS A 32 4.91 11.96 -25.73
N ARG A 33 5.40 11.04 -26.55
CA ARG A 33 5.24 11.04 -28.01
C ARG A 33 4.26 9.92 -28.39
N VAL A 34 3.46 10.16 -29.41
CA VAL A 34 2.39 9.24 -29.82
C VAL A 34 2.47 9.01 -31.32
N GLN A 35 2.44 7.74 -31.74
CA GLN A 35 2.23 7.36 -33.13
C GLN A 35 0.72 7.40 -33.44
N THR A 36 0.33 8.15 -34.47
CA THR A 36 -1.06 8.23 -34.94
C THR A 36 -1.13 8.20 -36.47
N GLY A 37 -1.66 7.10 -37.01
CA GLY A 37 -1.53 6.80 -38.45
C GLY A 37 -0.06 6.70 -38.84
N ASP A 38 0.35 7.42 -39.89
CA ASP A 38 1.74 7.46 -40.38
C ASP A 38 2.59 8.57 -39.72
N LEU A 39 2.07 9.24 -38.70
CA LEU A 39 2.72 10.39 -38.05
C LEU A 39 3.14 10.05 -36.63
N GLU A 40 4.32 10.51 -36.24
CA GLU A 40 4.76 10.53 -34.84
C GLU A 40 4.74 11.97 -34.34
N THR A 41 4.09 12.23 -33.21
CA THR A 41 4.03 13.58 -32.64
C THR A 41 5.39 14.04 -32.10
N ASP A 42 5.55 15.35 -31.88
CA ASP A 42 6.55 15.84 -30.93
C ASP A 42 6.10 15.53 -29.48
N TRP A 43 6.85 16.00 -28.48
CA TRP A 43 6.52 15.85 -27.07
C TRP A 43 5.25 16.61 -26.73
N LEU A 44 4.21 15.87 -26.37
CA LEU A 44 2.92 16.41 -25.94
C LEU A 44 2.75 16.25 -24.42
N PRO A 45 2.21 17.27 -23.73
CA PRO A 45 1.84 17.15 -22.34
C PRO A 45 0.71 16.12 -22.18
N VAL A 46 0.71 15.43 -21.04
CA VAL A 46 -0.29 14.42 -20.69
C VAL A 46 -1.27 15.01 -19.68
N VAL A 47 -2.57 14.80 -19.91
CA VAL A 47 -3.64 15.12 -18.98
C VAL A 47 -3.51 14.25 -17.73
N THR A 48 -3.50 14.89 -16.56
CA THR A 48 -3.48 14.22 -15.25
C THR A 48 -4.72 14.60 -14.46
N LEU A 49 -5.07 13.79 -13.45
CA LEU A 49 -6.27 14.03 -12.63
C LEU A 49 -6.26 15.43 -11.99
N ARG A 50 -5.11 15.90 -11.48
CA ARG A 50 -4.94 17.22 -10.85
C ARG A 50 -3.55 17.80 -11.13
N ALA A 51 -3.49 19.08 -11.49
CA ALA A 51 -2.25 19.81 -11.76
C ALA A 51 -2.21 21.21 -11.11
N GLY A 52 -2.84 21.36 -9.93
CA GLY A 52 -2.93 22.62 -9.19
C GLY A 52 -2.06 22.64 -7.93
N THR A 53 -2.65 23.07 -6.80
CA THR A 53 -2.05 22.95 -5.46
C THR A 53 -1.87 21.49 -5.06
N ALA A 54 -2.83 20.64 -5.42
CA ALA A 54 -2.65 19.18 -5.48
C ALA A 54 -2.18 18.78 -6.89
N ARG A 55 -1.22 17.86 -6.94
CA ARG A 55 -0.61 17.37 -8.18
C ARG A 55 -0.59 15.85 -8.17
N SER A 56 -0.99 15.24 -9.28
CA SER A 56 -0.90 13.79 -9.51
C SER A 56 0.06 13.49 -10.65
N SER A 57 0.78 12.38 -10.54
CA SER A 57 1.67 11.90 -11.59
C SER A 57 1.39 10.42 -11.82
N TRP A 58 0.98 10.10 -13.03
CA TRP A 58 0.82 8.74 -13.54
C TRP A 58 0.99 8.84 -15.06
N MET A 59 2.22 8.67 -15.53
CA MET A 59 2.51 8.76 -16.96
C MET A 59 2.03 7.49 -17.67
N PRO A 60 1.56 7.59 -18.92
CA PRO A 60 1.27 6.42 -19.72
C PRO A 60 2.54 5.63 -20.01
N SER A 61 2.38 4.37 -20.35
CA SER A 61 3.48 3.47 -20.73
C SER A 61 3.69 3.46 -22.24
N VAL A 62 4.90 3.10 -22.71
CA VAL A 62 5.12 2.81 -24.14
C VAL A 62 4.26 1.61 -24.53
N GLY A 63 3.56 1.69 -25.67
CA GLY A 63 2.58 0.69 -26.09
C GLY A 63 1.14 0.98 -25.65
N GLU A 64 0.94 1.91 -24.72
CA GLU A 64 -0.41 2.27 -24.27
C GLU A 64 -1.18 3.06 -25.35
N GLN A 65 -2.44 2.67 -25.58
CA GLN A 65 -3.32 3.38 -26.50
C GLN A 65 -3.94 4.62 -25.82
N VAL A 66 -3.96 5.75 -26.52
CA VAL A 66 -4.32 7.06 -25.97
C VAL A 66 -5.14 7.90 -26.95
N VAL A 67 -5.79 8.95 -26.43
CA VAL A 67 -6.47 9.99 -27.22
C VAL A 67 -5.61 11.25 -27.29
N ILE A 68 -5.46 11.82 -28.47
CA ILE A 68 -4.79 13.09 -28.74
C ILE A 68 -5.86 14.15 -28.98
N LEU A 69 -5.82 15.25 -28.23
CA LEU A 69 -6.74 16.38 -28.32
C LEU A 69 -5.98 17.63 -28.79
N SER A 70 -6.24 18.06 -30.01
CA SER A 70 -5.51 19.14 -30.68
C SER A 70 -6.31 20.43 -30.70
N VAL A 71 -5.76 21.52 -30.15
CA VAL A 71 -6.43 22.82 -30.17
C VAL A 71 -6.44 23.36 -31.60
N GLY A 72 -7.64 23.50 -32.18
CA GLY A 72 -7.81 23.95 -33.57
C GLY A 72 -7.36 22.94 -34.63
N GLY A 73 -7.13 21.67 -34.26
CA GLY A 73 -6.64 20.65 -35.20
C GLY A 73 -5.13 20.72 -35.47
N GLU A 74 -4.38 21.49 -34.69
CA GLU A 74 -2.93 21.59 -34.77
C GLU A 74 -2.27 20.64 -33.75
N LEU A 75 -1.47 19.70 -34.24
CA LEU A 75 -0.87 18.67 -33.40
C LEU A 75 0.22 19.23 -32.49
N THR A 76 0.86 20.35 -32.87
CA THR A 76 1.90 20.98 -32.04
C THR A 76 1.36 21.62 -30.75
N THR A 77 0.04 21.81 -30.65
CA THR A 77 -0.63 22.36 -29.47
C THR A 77 -1.45 21.29 -28.73
N ALA A 78 -1.31 20.02 -29.13
CA ALA A 78 -2.14 18.95 -28.62
C ALA A 78 -1.75 18.52 -27.20
N VAL A 79 -2.70 17.89 -26.52
CA VAL A 79 -2.50 17.20 -25.25
C VAL A 79 -2.92 15.73 -25.39
N VAL A 80 -2.36 14.86 -24.56
CA VAL A 80 -2.65 13.42 -24.56
C VAL A 80 -3.53 13.08 -23.35
N LEU A 81 -4.67 12.45 -23.60
CA LEU A 81 -5.49 11.79 -22.58
C LEU A 81 -5.16 10.29 -22.60
N ALA A 82 -4.51 9.84 -21.52
CA ALA A 82 -4.08 8.45 -21.36
C ALA A 82 -5.28 7.51 -21.05
N GLY A 83 -5.13 6.24 -21.40
CA GLY A 83 -6.12 5.19 -21.12
C GLY A 83 -7.12 4.94 -22.25
N LEU A 84 -6.86 3.89 -23.03
CA LEU A 84 -7.84 3.13 -23.79
C LEU A 84 -7.45 1.66 -23.68
N PHE A 85 -8.38 0.79 -23.29
CA PHE A 85 -8.14 -0.64 -23.31
C PHE A 85 -7.88 -1.11 -24.75
N SER A 86 -7.01 -2.10 -24.88
CA SER A 86 -6.58 -2.69 -26.14
C SER A 86 -6.41 -4.20 -25.97
N ASP A 87 -6.20 -4.93 -27.06
CA ASP A 87 -5.96 -6.38 -26.99
C ASP A 87 -4.68 -6.74 -26.20
N GLU A 88 -3.70 -5.82 -26.12
CA GLU A 88 -2.46 -6.01 -25.34
C GLU A 88 -2.63 -5.61 -23.86
N TYR A 89 -3.50 -4.64 -23.58
CA TYR A 89 -3.77 -4.09 -22.25
C TYR A 89 -5.29 -4.01 -22.04
N ASP A 90 -5.89 -5.11 -21.59
CA ASP A 90 -7.32 -5.27 -21.39
C ASP A 90 -7.80 -4.77 -20.02
N GLU A 91 -9.11 -4.87 -19.77
CA GLU A 91 -9.69 -4.53 -18.48
C GLU A 91 -9.14 -5.45 -17.38
N PRO A 92 -8.53 -4.91 -16.30
CA PRO A 92 -7.84 -5.72 -15.30
C PRO A 92 -8.79 -6.44 -14.34
N THR A 93 -10.10 -6.15 -14.40
CA THR A 93 -11.12 -6.77 -13.55
C THR A 93 -12.43 -6.89 -14.30
N ALA A 94 -13.19 -7.95 -14.02
CA ALA A 94 -14.56 -8.11 -14.51
C ALA A 94 -15.60 -7.45 -13.59
N SER A 95 -15.18 -6.89 -12.46
CA SER A 95 -16.10 -6.18 -11.56
C SER A 95 -16.47 -4.81 -12.14
N LEU A 96 -17.78 -4.55 -12.19
CA LEU A 96 -18.33 -3.26 -12.63
C LEU A 96 -18.38 -2.22 -11.50
N THR A 97 -18.06 -2.60 -10.26
CA THR A 97 -18.16 -1.75 -9.07
C THR A 97 -16.83 -1.54 -8.36
N ALA A 98 -15.85 -2.41 -8.60
CA ALA A 98 -14.52 -2.27 -8.01
C ALA A 98 -13.81 -1.02 -8.52
N ASN A 99 -13.16 -0.31 -7.61
CA ASN A 99 -12.06 0.58 -7.97
C ASN A 99 -10.76 -0.24 -7.91
N HIS A 100 -10.26 -0.67 -9.06
CA HIS A 100 -9.15 -1.62 -9.18
C HIS A 100 -7.96 -1.00 -9.92
N ILE A 101 -6.76 -1.19 -9.37
CA ILE A 101 -5.49 -0.83 -10.02
C ILE A 101 -4.55 -2.03 -9.97
N THR A 102 -4.16 -2.53 -11.15
CA THR A 102 -3.05 -3.49 -11.31
C THR A 102 -1.78 -2.75 -11.72
N TYR A 103 -0.68 -3.04 -11.03
CA TYR A 103 0.66 -2.52 -11.30
C TYR A 103 1.49 -3.53 -12.13
N PRO A 104 2.49 -3.07 -12.90
CA PRO A 104 3.27 -3.94 -13.79
C PRO A 104 4.13 -4.99 -13.06
N ASP A 105 4.34 -4.86 -11.74
CA ASP A 105 4.99 -5.85 -10.89
C ASP A 105 4.01 -6.88 -10.29
N GLY A 106 2.73 -6.81 -10.67
CA GLY A 106 1.66 -7.67 -10.17
C GLY A 106 1.05 -7.21 -8.86
N ALA A 107 1.47 -6.06 -8.32
CA ALA A 107 0.78 -5.49 -7.16
C ALA A 107 -0.64 -5.04 -7.54
N VAL A 108 -1.55 -5.11 -6.58
CA VAL A 108 -2.95 -4.70 -6.75
C VAL A 108 -3.38 -3.86 -5.57
N ILE A 109 -4.05 -2.74 -5.85
CA ILE A 109 -4.83 -1.98 -4.88
C ILE A 109 -6.28 -1.93 -5.37
N GLU A 110 -7.20 -2.46 -4.58
CA GLU A 110 -8.62 -2.51 -4.95
C GLU A 110 -9.54 -2.21 -3.76
N TYR A 111 -10.61 -1.47 -4.01
CA TYR A 111 -11.79 -1.42 -3.13
C TYR A 111 -13.04 -1.92 -3.86
N GLU A 112 -13.71 -2.93 -3.29
CA GLU A 112 -14.94 -3.52 -3.83
C GLU A 112 -16.15 -3.22 -2.92
N PRO A 113 -17.07 -2.34 -3.34
CA PRO A 113 -18.29 -2.03 -2.59
C PRO A 113 -19.19 -3.25 -2.30
N ALA A 114 -19.24 -4.25 -3.19
CA ALA A 114 -20.09 -5.43 -3.01
C ALA A 114 -19.69 -6.27 -1.78
N THR A 115 -18.41 -6.27 -1.41
CA THR A 115 -17.87 -7.00 -0.25
C THR A 115 -17.43 -6.07 0.88
N GLY A 116 -17.28 -4.77 0.61
CA GLY A 116 -16.71 -3.80 1.54
C GLY A 116 -15.21 -4.01 1.78
N ALA A 117 -14.52 -4.75 0.90
CA ALA A 117 -13.12 -5.11 1.07
C ALA A 117 -12.19 -4.07 0.43
N LEU A 118 -11.18 -3.65 1.19
CA LEU A 118 -9.99 -2.96 0.69
C LEU A 118 -8.83 -3.96 0.69
N ILE A 119 -8.18 -4.14 -0.45
CA ILE A 119 -7.01 -5.01 -0.59
C ILE A 119 -5.81 -4.24 -1.14
N ALA A 120 -4.63 -4.57 -0.60
CA ALA A 120 -3.34 -4.16 -1.11
C ALA A 120 -2.42 -5.40 -1.10
N THR A 121 -2.15 -5.98 -2.26
CA THR A 121 -1.46 -7.28 -2.40
C THR A 121 -0.33 -7.21 -3.42
N GLY A 122 0.56 -8.20 -3.43
CA GLY A 122 1.72 -8.26 -4.34
C GLY A 122 2.83 -7.25 -4.06
N ILE A 123 2.66 -6.38 -3.06
CA ILE A 123 3.66 -5.37 -2.68
C ILE A 123 4.85 -5.98 -1.92
N LYS A 124 6.02 -5.36 -2.08
CA LYS A 124 7.24 -5.74 -1.33
C LYS A 124 7.39 -4.98 -0.01
N THR A 125 6.94 -3.72 0.04
CA THR A 125 7.08 -2.84 1.20
C THR A 125 5.84 -1.94 1.34
N ALA A 126 5.45 -1.62 2.57
CA ALA A 126 4.46 -0.59 2.89
C ALA A 126 4.99 0.32 4.00
N LEU A 127 4.96 1.64 3.78
CA LEU A 127 5.40 2.64 4.75
C LEU A 127 4.26 3.62 5.03
N ILE A 128 3.93 3.82 6.31
CA ILE A 128 3.00 4.86 6.77
C ILE A 128 3.74 5.75 7.75
N GLU A 129 4.03 6.98 7.34
CA GLU A 129 4.69 8.00 8.16
C GLU A 129 3.71 9.12 8.48
N ALA A 130 3.39 9.31 9.76
CA ALA A 130 2.46 10.33 10.22
C ALA A 130 3.15 11.21 11.27
N GLY A 131 3.06 12.54 11.12
CA GLY A 131 3.70 13.49 12.05
C GLY A 131 3.03 13.59 13.44
N LYS A 132 1.95 12.85 13.69
CA LYS A 132 1.21 12.92 14.97
C LYS A 132 0.73 11.56 15.44
N SER A 133 -0.11 10.87 14.67
CA SER A 133 -0.75 9.63 15.09
C SER A 133 -1.21 8.78 13.92
N ILE A 134 -1.22 7.46 14.13
CA ILE A 134 -1.89 6.46 13.28
C ILE A 134 -2.87 5.71 14.19
N THR A 135 -4.11 5.55 13.73
CA THR A 135 -5.17 4.83 14.48
C THR A 135 -5.79 3.77 13.59
N ALA A 136 -6.01 2.57 14.13
CA ALA A 136 -6.73 1.49 13.47
C ALA A 136 -7.86 1.00 14.40
N THR A 137 -9.11 1.18 13.97
CA THR A 137 -10.30 0.80 14.75
C THR A 137 -11.08 -0.26 14.00
N SER A 138 -11.18 -1.46 14.57
CA SER A 138 -11.92 -2.60 14.05
C SER A 138 -12.26 -3.52 15.21
N PRO A 139 -13.35 -4.33 15.15
CA PRO A 139 -13.59 -5.40 16.11
C PRO A 139 -12.41 -6.39 16.21
N VAL A 140 -11.67 -6.60 15.11
CA VAL A 140 -10.55 -7.54 15.05
C VAL A 140 -9.41 -6.96 14.21
N VAL A 141 -8.18 -7.05 14.72
CA VAL A 141 -6.92 -6.75 14.01
C VAL A 141 -6.03 -7.99 14.08
N ILE A 142 -5.59 -8.49 12.92
CA ILE A 142 -4.75 -9.69 12.81
C ILE A 142 -3.42 -9.29 12.15
N VAL A 143 -2.29 -9.66 12.78
CA VAL A 143 -0.95 -9.47 12.22
C VAL A 143 -0.25 -10.82 12.13
N ASN A 144 -0.09 -11.31 10.91
CA ASN A 144 0.62 -12.56 10.62
C ASN A 144 2.04 -12.24 10.13
N ALA A 145 3.02 -12.27 11.03
CA ALA A 145 4.44 -12.05 10.72
C ALA A 145 5.24 -13.34 10.90
N SER A 146 6.03 -13.73 9.89
CA SER A 146 6.86 -14.95 9.93
C SER A 146 8.18 -14.79 10.68
N GLU A 147 8.67 -13.55 10.81
CA GLU A 147 9.97 -13.27 11.45
C GLU A 147 9.79 -12.58 12.80
N ASN A 148 9.30 -11.34 12.82
CA ASN A 148 9.10 -10.57 14.03
C ASN A 148 8.11 -9.41 13.84
N ILE A 149 7.56 -8.93 14.95
CA ILE A 149 6.90 -7.62 15.05
C ILE A 149 7.75 -6.79 16.03
N ARG A 150 8.27 -5.65 15.58
CA ARG A 150 9.13 -4.79 16.39
C ARG A 150 8.42 -3.48 16.73
N PHE A 151 8.19 -3.26 18.02
CA PHE A 151 7.70 -1.99 18.55
C PHE A 151 8.87 -1.14 19.04
N ILE A 152 9.14 -0.01 18.39
CA ILE A 152 10.14 0.97 18.83
C ILE A 152 9.40 2.14 19.46
N THR A 153 9.08 2.00 20.73
CA THR A 153 8.30 2.98 21.50
C THR A 153 8.69 2.90 22.98
N PRO A 154 8.63 4.01 23.73
CA PRO A 154 8.79 3.98 25.18
C PRO A 154 7.73 3.13 25.91
N THR A 155 6.52 3.02 25.36
CA THR A 155 5.41 2.31 26.02
C THR A 155 4.54 1.57 25.00
N VAL A 156 4.19 0.33 25.34
CA VAL A 156 3.12 -0.46 24.71
C VAL A 156 2.08 -0.75 25.79
N ILE A 157 0.82 -0.42 25.53
CA ILE A 157 -0.28 -0.56 26.49
C ILE A 157 -1.30 -1.55 25.94
N CYS A 158 -1.56 -2.62 26.71
CA CYS A 158 -2.71 -3.51 26.52
C CYS A 158 -3.74 -3.16 27.60
N SER A 159 -4.99 -2.88 27.22
CA SER A 159 -6.03 -2.45 28.17
C SER A 159 -6.42 -3.55 29.16
N ASP A 160 -6.48 -4.79 28.67
CA ASP A 160 -6.96 -5.93 29.42
C ASP A 160 -5.87 -7.00 29.49
N ASN A 161 -5.97 -8.06 28.67
CA ASN A 161 -5.09 -9.21 28.75
C ASN A 161 -3.98 -9.20 27.70
N LEU A 162 -2.80 -9.72 28.06
CA LEU A 162 -1.73 -10.10 27.14
C LEU A 162 -1.58 -11.62 27.17
N THR A 163 -1.96 -12.28 26.07
CA THR A 163 -1.69 -13.73 25.88
C THR A 163 -0.52 -13.91 24.93
N CYS A 164 0.50 -14.66 25.36
CA CYS A 164 1.66 -15.00 24.53
C CYS A 164 2.16 -16.41 24.89
N ALA A 165 2.81 -17.08 23.96
CA ALA A 165 3.39 -18.41 24.21
C ALA A 165 4.61 -18.33 25.14
N THR A 166 5.41 -17.28 25.00
CA THR A 166 6.61 -17.01 25.81
C THR A 166 6.75 -15.51 26.06
N LEU A 167 7.23 -15.13 27.24
CA LEU A 167 7.49 -13.73 27.60
C LEU A 167 8.92 -13.58 28.15
N ASN A 168 9.70 -12.68 27.53
CA ASN A 168 11.05 -12.33 27.99
C ASN A 168 11.06 -10.86 28.44
N VAL A 169 11.40 -10.61 29.71
CA VAL A 169 11.52 -9.26 30.29
C VAL A 169 12.99 -9.00 30.64
N MET A 170 13.66 -8.15 29.85
CA MET A 170 15.13 -8.00 29.95
C MET A 170 15.59 -6.89 30.89
N GLN A 171 14.78 -5.86 31.10
CA GLN A 171 15.13 -4.68 31.90
C GLN A 171 14.29 -4.55 33.17
N GLY A 172 13.64 -5.64 33.59
CA GLY A 172 12.73 -5.66 34.74
C GLY A 172 11.43 -4.91 34.50
N GLY A 173 10.75 -4.58 35.59
CA GLY A 173 9.45 -3.92 35.62
C GLY A 173 8.75 -4.19 36.96
N GLU A 174 7.53 -3.67 37.09
CA GLU A 174 6.66 -3.94 38.23
C GLU A 174 5.55 -4.90 37.81
N MET A 175 5.26 -5.88 38.66
CA MET A 175 4.10 -6.78 38.54
C MET A 175 3.26 -6.63 39.79
N SER A 176 1.97 -6.35 39.63
CA SER A 176 1.02 -6.19 40.72
C SER A 176 -0.26 -6.99 40.45
N GLY A 177 -1.01 -7.28 41.52
CA GLY A 177 -2.16 -8.18 41.46
C GLY A 177 -1.79 -9.65 41.65
N SER A 178 -2.78 -10.52 41.43
CA SER A 178 -2.62 -11.97 41.60
C SER A 178 -2.15 -12.63 40.30
N PHE A 179 -1.09 -13.42 40.38
CA PHE A 179 -0.62 -14.27 39.29
C PHE A 179 -0.74 -15.73 39.68
N LYS A 180 -1.26 -16.55 38.77
CA LYS A 180 -1.30 -18.00 38.91
C LYS A 180 -0.30 -18.63 37.94
N HIS A 181 0.74 -19.23 38.49
CA HIS A 181 1.71 -20.00 37.74
C HIS A 181 1.43 -21.50 37.89
N THR A 182 1.35 -22.23 36.78
CA THR A 182 1.14 -23.68 36.73
C THR A 182 1.88 -24.26 35.53
N GLY A 183 2.27 -25.54 35.59
CA GLY A 183 2.84 -26.23 34.43
C GLY A 183 4.29 -25.87 34.12
N GLY A 184 5.11 -25.58 35.14
CA GLY A 184 6.51 -25.22 34.99
C GLY A 184 7.18 -24.87 36.32
N THR A 185 8.34 -24.22 36.27
CA THR A 185 9.09 -23.72 37.44
C THR A 185 9.12 -22.20 37.45
N PHE A 186 8.86 -21.57 38.60
CA PHE A 186 9.07 -20.13 38.77
C PHE A 186 10.33 -19.88 39.61
N SER A 187 11.39 -19.40 38.94
CA SER A 187 12.71 -19.21 39.55
C SER A 187 13.14 -17.75 39.58
N SER A 188 13.76 -17.33 40.68
CA SER A 188 14.44 -16.04 40.82
C SER A 188 15.87 -16.26 41.32
N ASN A 189 16.86 -15.82 40.54
CA ASN A 189 18.29 -15.98 40.86
C ASN A 189 18.69 -17.42 41.24
N GLY A 190 18.11 -18.42 40.57
CA GLY A 190 18.39 -19.85 40.82
C GLY A 190 17.56 -20.49 41.94
N VAL A 191 16.76 -19.72 42.69
CA VAL A 191 15.84 -20.25 43.70
C VAL A 191 14.49 -20.52 43.05
N VAL A 192 14.01 -21.77 43.11
CA VAL A 192 12.67 -22.17 42.62
C VAL A 192 11.67 -21.99 43.75
N ILE A 193 10.69 -21.09 43.57
CA ILE A 193 9.87 -20.59 44.68
C ILE A 193 9.05 -21.70 45.37
N ASP A 194 8.43 -22.59 44.62
CA ASP A 194 7.60 -23.69 45.14
C ASP A 194 8.40 -24.95 45.52
N GLY A 195 9.72 -24.95 45.29
CA GLY A 195 10.61 -26.09 45.55
C GLY A 195 11.85 -25.75 46.40
N HIS A 196 11.98 -24.52 46.90
CA HIS A 196 13.17 -24.11 47.64
C HIS A 196 13.23 -24.79 49.01
N ASN A 197 14.45 -25.02 49.47
CA ASN A 197 14.71 -25.53 50.81
C ASN A 197 15.74 -24.65 51.53
N HIS A 198 15.81 -24.81 52.85
CA HIS A 198 16.78 -24.13 53.69
C HIS A 198 17.81 -25.15 54.21
N GLY A 199 19.10 -24.80 54.11
CA GLY A 199 20.22 -25.60 54.62
C GLY A 199 20.88 -24.99 55.87
N GLY A 200 21.86 -25.67 56.46
CA GLY A 200 22.66 -25.16 57.58
C GLY A 200 22.04 -25.35 58.97
N VAL A 201 20.93 -26.09 59.08
CA VAL A 201 20.27 -26.46 60.35
C VAL A 201 19.86 -27.93 60.32
N GLU A 202 19.88 -28.57 61.49
CA GLU A 202 19.37 -29.95 61.65
C GLU A 202 17.86 -29.96 61.41
N ARG A 203 17.40 -30.87 60.54
CA ARG A 203 15.97 -30.98 60.21
C ARG A 203 15.25 -31.63 61.38
N GLY A 204 14.32 -30.89 62.00
CA GLY A 204 13.43 -31.44 63.02
C GLY A 204 12.51 -32.52 62.44
N GLY A 205 12.07 -33.47 63.27
CA GLY A 205 11.09 -34.52 62.89
C GLY A 205 9.63 -34.05 62.88
N SER A 206 9.37 -32.82 63.32
CA SER A 206 8.04 -32.23 63.40
C SER A 206 7.84 -31.19 62.30
N ARG A 207 6.63 -31.11 61.74
CA ARG A 207 6.22 -29.99 60.89
C ARG A 207 6.03 -28.76 61.77
N THR A 208 7.01 -27.86 61.76
CA THR A 208 6.89 -26.54 62.37
C THR A 208 6.15 -25.63 61.39
N ASP A 209 5.10 -24.93 61.80
CA ASP A 209 4.20 -24.23 60.86
C ASP A 209 4.87 -23.14 59.99
N GLY A 210 4.25 -22.94 58.82
CA GLY A 210 4.62 -22.05 57.69
C GLY A 210 5.48 -22.76 56.63
N PRO A 211 5.21 -22.73 55.31
CA PRO A 211 4.12 -22.08 54.55
C PRO A 211 2.95 -23.04 54.19
N GLN A 212 1.76 -22.48 53.99
CA GLN A 212 0.67 -23.02 53.16
C GLN A 212 0.57 -22.16 51.91
#